data_AF-A0A1H4LV54-F1
#
_entry.id   AF-A0A1H4LV54-F1
#
_cell.length_a   1.000
_cell.length_b   1.000
_cell.length_c   1.000
_cell.angle_alpha   90.00
_cell.angle_beta   90.00
_cell.angle_gamma   90.00
#
_symmetry.space_group_name_H-M   'P 1'
#
loop_
_entity.id
_entity.type
_entity.pdbx_description
1 polymer ?
#
loop_
_entity_poly.entity_id
_entity_poly.type
_entity_poly.pdbx_seq_one_letter_code
_entity_poly.pdbx_strand_id
1 'polypeptide(L)'
;MKTRNIAAYLISLIMTTVSYSQTMTQNEVISLVEILNNKTANNIELTFIENKAELNWYGIKTILHVRNKLDIPKTIDSTSIKKTIPQTGNRHAGPIYFKYNFEPATSVETNFRANKFGNIFLTLKFSTQDTINIISQLNDFSCVHSTSDSTTHIVQWSGDNYISFLLNPIKTADTIQLKVQGITISGKFTRKDQKPIHKEYSKNLRKDLRQAFETFFSQASFKLKNNNNLVLEKAM
;
A
#
# COMPACT_ATOMS: atom_id res chain seq x y z
N MET A 1 -49.01 4.39 -3.47
CA MET A 1 -48.00 4.07 -4.51
C MET A 1 -47.65 2.59 -4.43
N LYS A 2 -47.80 1.85 -5.54
CA LYS A 2 -47.58 0.39 -5.57
C LYS A 2 -46.08 0.08 -5.42
N THR A 3 -45.73 -0.74 -4.44
CA THR A 3 -44.36 -1.20 -4.11
C THR A 3 -43.55 -1.71 -5.31
N ARG A 4 -44.23 -2.24 -6.35
CA ARG A 4 -43.63 -2.62 -7.63
C ARG A 4 -42.88 -1.48 -8.35
N ASN A 5 -43.40 -0.25 -8.29
CA ASN A 5 -42.78 0.89 -8.97
C ASN A 5 -41.53 1.39 -8.23
N ILE A 6 -41.49 1.23 -6.91
CA ILE A 6 -40.33 1.59 -6.07
C ILE A 6 -39.18 0.61 -6.31
N ALA A 7 -39.48 -0.69 -6.40
CA ALA A 7 -38.49 -1.72 -6.71
C ALA A 7 -37.89 -1.54 -8.12
N ALA A 8 -38.73 -1.24 -9.13
CA ALA A 8 -38.26 -0.95 -10.48
C ALA A 8 -37.38 0.31 -10.56
N TYR A 9 -37.72 1.35 -9.80
CA TYR A 9 -36.88 2.55 -9.66
C TYR A 9 -35.55 2.26 -8.99
N LEU A 10 -35.52 1.45 -7.92
CA LEU A 10 -34.27 1.04 -7.26
C LEU A 10 -33.38 0.18 -8.16
N ILE A 11 -33.94 -0.75 -8.92
CA ILE A 11 -33.18 -1.57 -9.89
C ILE A 11 -32.66 -0.69 -11.03
N SER A 12 -33.47 0.25 -11.52
CA SER A 12 -33.04 1.24 -12.52
C SER A 12 -31.93 2.15 -11.99
N LEU A 13 -32.02 2.60 -10.74
CA LEU A 13 -31.00 3.44 -10.09
C LEU A 13 -29.70 2.66 -9.82
N ILE A 14 -29.79 1.38 -9.46
CA ILE A 14 -28.63 0.49 -9.34
C ILE A 14 -28.01 0.27 -10.73
N MET A 15 -28.81 0.03 -11.76
CA MET A 15 -28.30 -0.15 -13.13
C MET A 15 -27.69 1.13 -13.71
N THR A 16 -28.20 2.32 -13.36
CA THR A 16 -27.63 3.61 -13.80
C THR A 16 -26.45 4.08 -12.94
N THR A 17 -26.38 3.73 -11.66
CA THR A 17 -25.17 3.95 -10.83
C THR A 17 -24.05 2.93 -11.09
N VAL A 18 -24.37 1.78 -11.70
CA VAL A 18 -23.38 0.83 -12.26
C VAL A 18 -22.80 1.32 -13.61
N SER A 19 -23.16 2.53 -14.07
CA SER A 19 -22.35 3.26 -15.05
C SER A 19 -20.95 3.51 -14.45
N TYR A 20 -19.82 2.99 -14.91
CA TYR A 20 -19.48 2.04 -15.97
C TYR A 20 -18.15 1.39 -15.54
N SER A 21 -18.04 0.87 -14.31
CA SER A 21 -16.81 0.23 -13.85
C SER A 21 -16.81 -1.24 -14.25
N GLN A 22 -16.12 -1.58 -15.33
CA GLN A 22 -16.00 -2.94 -15.83
C GLN A 22 -14.65 -3.53 -15.43
N THR A 23 -14.67 -4.76 -14.92
CA THR A 23 -13.45 -5.56 -14.80
C THR A 23 -12.88 -5.82 -16.19
N MET A 24 -11.60 -5.54 -16.39
CA MET A 24 -10.93 -5.77 -17.67
C MET A 24 -10.82 -7.27 -17.95
N THR A 25 -10.94 -7.64 -19.22
CA THR A 25 -10.68 -9.01 -19.69
C THR A 25 -9.18 -9.34 -19.61
N GLN A 26 -8.82 -10.62 -19.59
CA GLN A 26 -7.42 -11.04 -19.52
C GLN A 26 -6.55 -10.45 -20.66
N ASN A 27 -7.08 -10.39 -21.89
CA ASN A 27 -6.36 -9.83 -23.03
C ASN A 27 -6.14 -8.32 -22.90
N GLU A 28 -7.15 -7.60 -22.39
CA GLU A 28 -7.00 -6.17 -22.10
C GLU A 28 -5.98 -5.92 -20.99
N VAL A 29 -5.93 -6.78 -19.97
CA VAL A 29 -4.93 -6.70 -18.88
C VAL A 29 -3.52 -6.97 -19.40
N ILE A 30 -3.35 -7.97 -20.28
CA ILE A 30 -2.05 -8.26 -20.92
C ILE A 30 -1.60 -7.04 -21.74
N SER A 31 -2.50 -6.48 -22.56
CA SER A 31 -2.21 -5.27 -23.35
C SER A 31 -1.82 -4.08 -22.47
N LEU A 32 -2.53 -3.89 -21.35
CA LEU A 32 -2.22 -2.85 -20.37
C LEU A 32 -0.83 -3.05 -19.75
N VAL A 33 -0.46 -4.28 -19.41
CA VAL A 33 0.86 -4.61 -18.85
C VAL A 33 1.99 -4.33 -19.84
N GLU A 34 1.80 -4.65 -21.12
CA GLU A 34 2.77 -4.32 -22.16
C GLU A 34 2.98 -2.81 -22.27
N ILE A 35 1.88 -2.02 -22.24
CA ILE A 35 1.96 -0.56 -22.24
C ILE A 35 2.69 -0.05 -20.99
N LEU A 36 2.34 -0.55 -19.81
CA LEU A 36 2.96 -0.17 -18.54
C LEU A 36 4.46 -0.45 -18.54
N ASN A 37 4.91 -1.61 -19.01
CA ASN A 37 6.33 -1.94 -19.10
C ASN A 37 7.07 -1.09 -20.14
N ASN A 38 6.50 -0.92 -21.34
CA ASN A 38 7.19 -0.23 -22.44
C ASN A 38 7.23 1.29 -22.26
N LYS A 39 6.25 1.88 -21.58
CA LYS A 39 6.14 3.33 -21.44
C LYS A 39 6.52 3.79 -20.05
N THR A 40 6.02 3.12 -19.01
CA THR A 40 5.94 3.68 -17.66
C THR A 40 7.01 3.15 -16.71
N ALA A 41 7.39 1.88 -16.80
CA ALA A 41 8.23 1.21 -15.82
C ALA A 41 9.55 1.94 -15.53
N ASN A 42 10.27 2.37 -16.57
CA ASN A 42 11.55 3.08 -16.41
C ASN A 42 11.42 4.49 -15.79
N ASN A 43 10.19 4.99 -15.65
CA ASN A 43 9.89 6.31 -15.07
C ASN A 43 9.26 6.20 -13.68
N ILE A 44 9.26 5.00 -13.09
CA ILE A 44 8.73 4.74 -11.76
C ILE A 44 9.86 4.34 -10.85
N GLU A 45 9.97 5.08 -9.74
CA GLU A 45 11.01 4.88 -8.75
C GLU A 45 10.43 5.12 -7.36
N LEU A 46 10.74 4.23 -6.42
CA LEU A 46 10.39 4.36 -5.02
C LEU A 46 11.67 4.53 -4.21
N THR A 47 11.77 5.65 -3.50
CA THR A 47 12.87 5.92 -2.58
C THR A 47 12.35 5.92 -1.15
N PHE A 48 12.88 5.06 -0.30
CA PHE A 48 12.71 5.15 1.14
C PHE A 48 13.73 6.13 1.71
N ILE A 49 13.30 7.04 2.58
CA ILE A 49 14.19 7.99 3.25
C ILE A 49 13.52 8.47 4.53
N GLU A 50 14.27 8.45 5.65
CA GLU A 50 13.78 8.88 6.96
C GLU A 50 12.46 8.20 7.33
N ASN A 51 11.36 8.94 7.51
CA ASN A 51 10.06 8.41 7.91
C ASN A 51 9.06 8.27 6.75
N LYS A 52 9.52 8.36 5.49
CA LYS A 52 8.64 8.41 4.32
C LYS A 52 9.14 7.50 3.20
N ALA A 53 8.25 7.25 2.25
CA ALA A 53 8.61 6.73 0.94
C ALA A 53 8.23 7.78 -0.12
N GLU A 54 9.10 8.03 -1.06
CA GLU A 54 8.90 8.99 -2.15
C GLU A 54 8.72 8.21 -3.44
N LEU A 55 7.50 8.25 -3.99
CA LEU A 55 7.16 7.63 -5.26
C LEU A 55 7.30 8.69 -6.35
N ASN A 56 8.29 8.52 -7.22
CA ASN A 56 8.41 9.25 -8.47
C ASN A 56 7.69 8.45 -9.56
N TRP A 57 6.73 9.07 -10.23
CA TRP A 57 6.01 8.48 -11.36
C TRP A 57 5.98 9.49 -12.50
N TYR A 58 6.81 9.29 -13.53
CA TYR A 58 6.99 10.25 -14.64
C TYR A 58 7.36 11.67 -14.19
N GLY A 59 8.30 11.80 -13.25
CA GLY A 59 8.74 13.09 -12.71
C GLY A 59 7.75 13.71 -11.71
N ILE A 60 6.55 13.13 -11.55
CA ILE A 60 5.61 13.55 -10.51
C ILE A 60 5.99 12.83 -9.22
N LYS A 61 6.65 13.58 -8.33
CA LYS A 61 7.01 13.11 -7.00
C LYS A 61 5.79 13.14 -6.07
N THR A 62 5.54 12.02 -5.42
CA THR A 62 4.48 11.86 -4.41
C THR A 62 5.11 11.35 -3.12
N ILE A 63 4.87 12.07 -2.02
CA ILE A 63 5.28 11.62 -0.70
C ILE A 63 4.23 10.64 -0.18
N LEU A 64 4.62 9.39 -0.02
CA LEU A 64 3.84 8.35 0.61
C LEU A 64 4.16 8.34 2.10
N HIS A 65 3.20 8.79 2.90
CA HIS A 65 3.33 8.78 4.34
C HIS A 65 3.20 7.34 4.87
N VAL A 66 4.34 6.71 5.14
CA VAL A 66 4.40 5.45 5.88
C VAL A 66 4.19 5.81 7.34
N ARG A 67 2.95 5.68 7.81
CA ARG A 67 2.48 6.27 9.06
C ARG A 67 3.47 6.08 10.21
N ASN A 68 4.08 7.19 10.58
CA ASN A 68 4.81 7.42 11.81
C ASN A 68 3.85 8.16 12.74
N LYS A 69 3.66 7.68 13.98
CA LYS A 69 2.63 8.19 14.91
C LYS A 69 2.80 9.65 15.36
N LEU A 70 3.80 10.38 14.85
CA LEU A 70 3.91 11.82 15.09
C LEU A 70 2.70 12.63 14.54
N ASP A 71 1.88 12.04 13.67
CA ASP A 71 0.62 12.63 13.15
C ASP A 71 -0.66 12.19 13.90
N ILE A 72 -0.56 11.44 15.01
CA ILE A 72 -1.74 11.07 15.80
C ILE A 72 -1.95 12.12 16.91
N PRO A 73 -3.16 12.69 17.06
CA PRO A 73 -3.45 13.63 18.15
C PRO A 73 -3.11 13.00 19.51
N LYS A 74 -2.69 13.86 20.47
CA LYS A 74 -2.33 13.45 21.85
C LYS A 74 -3.40 12.58 22.54
N THR A 75 -4.64 12.65 22.05
CA THR A 75 -5.77 11.82 22.44
C THR A 75 -5.97 10.65 21.47
N ILE A 76 -5.75 9.43 21.95
CA ILE A 76 -6.17 8.21 21.27
C ILE A 76 -7.70 8.19 21.29
N ASP A 77 -8.34 8.21 20.12
CA ASP A 77 -9.78 7.97 20.02
C ASP A 77 -10.06 6.51 20.41
N SER A 78 -10.58 6.33 21.62
CA SER A 78 -10.90 5.04 22.22
C SER A 78 -11.95 4.25 21.41
N THR A 79 -12.71 4.90 20.53
CA THR A 79 -13.70 4.24 19.66
C THR A 79 -13.06 3.49 18.49
N SER A 80 -11.80 3.77 18.16
CA SER A 80 -11.04 3.10 17.08
C SER A 80 -10.45 1.75 17.50
N ILE A 81 -10.47 1.42 18.80
CA ILE A 81 -9.96 0.17 19.35
C ILE A 81 -11.01 -0.94 19.14
N LYS A 82 -10.94 -1.61 17.98
CA LYS A 82 -11.97 -2.57 17.53
C LYS A 82 -12.13 -3.84 18.35
N LYS A 83 -11.34 -4.09 19.41
CA LYS A 83 -11.55 -5.22 20.32
C LYS A 83 -11.08 -4.89 21.73
N THR A 84 -12.02 -4.79 22.66
CA THR A 84 -11.75 -5.12 24.07
C THR A 84 -11.40 -6.60 24.13
N ILE A 85 -10.13 -6.93 24.36
CA ILE A 85 -9.71 -8.30 24.62
C ILE A 85 -10.21 -8.66 26.04
N PRO A 86 -10.90 -9.79 26.24
CA PRO A 86 -11.50 -10.15 27.52
C PRO A 86 -10.47 -10.17 28.66
N GLN A 87 -10.90 -9.65 29.82
CA GLN A 87 -10.12 -9.58 31.04
C GLN A 87 -9.95 -10.97 31.68
N THR A 88 -8.92 -11.71 31.26
CA THR A 88 -8.39 -12.82 32.06
C THR A 88 -6.87 -12.84 31.95
N GLY A 89 -6.18 -12.21 32.90
CA GLY A 89 -4.72 -12.35 33.11
C GLY A 89 -3.85 -11.22 32.54
N ASN A 90 -3.92 -10.04 33.16
CA ASN A 90 -2.89 -8.98 33.25
C ASN A 90 -1.82 -8.87 32.14
N ARG A 91 -2.21 -8.43 30.93
CA ARG A 91 -1.41 -7.59 30.01
C ARG A 91 -2.32 -7.11 28.87
N HIS A 92 -2.83 -5.89 28.99
CA HIS A 92 -3.55 -5.24 27.90
C HIS A 92 -2.54 -4.72 26.87
N ALA A 93 -2.41 -5.39 25.72
CA ALA A 93 -1.67 -4.84 24.58
C ALA A 93 -2.59 -3.87 23.82
N GLY A 94 -2.35 -2.57 23.97
CA GLY A 94 -2.95 -1.56 23.09
C GLY A 94 -2.45 -1.71 21.65
N PRO A 95 -3.00 -0.96 20.69
CA PRO A 95 -2.43 -0.92 19.35
C PRO A 95 -0.98 -0.44 19.40
N ILE A 96 -0.06 -1.28 18.93
CA ILE A 96 1.35 -0.96 18.84
C ILE A 96 1.60 -0.09 17.61
N TYR A 97 2.22 1.07 17.83
CA TYR A 97 2.60 1.98 16.74
C TYR A 97 4.11 2.10 16.68
N PHE A 98 4.63 2.03 15.47
CA PHE A 98 6.05 2.14 15.20
C PHE A 98 6.38 3.52 14.67
N LYS A 99 7.52 4.05 15.12
CA LYS A 99 8.23 5.13 14.45
C LYS A 99 9.23 4.47 13.49
N TYR A 100 9.04 4.65 12.19
CA TYR A 100 9.96 4.16 11.17
C TYR A 100 10.98 5.24 10.81
N ASN A 101 12.26 4.84 10.74
CA ASN A 101 13.35 5.60 10.19
C ASN A 101 14.15 4.69 9.22
N PHE A 102 13.80 4.77 7.94
CA PHE A 102 14.42 4.06 6.84
C PHE A 102 15.78 4.69 6.51
N GLU A 103 16.81 3.85 6.38
CA GLU A 103 17.99 4.25 5.65
C GLU A 103 17.64 4.47 4.17
N PRO A 104 18.27 5.45 3.50
CA PRO A 104 18.02 5.73 2.09
C PRO A 104 18.17 4.48 1.22
N ALA A 105 17.10 4.11 0.53
CA ALA A 105 17.11 2.98 -0.40
C ALA A 105 16.17 3.24 -1.56
N THR A 106 16.67 3.05 -2.78
CA THR A 106 15.97 3.41 -4.00
C THR A 106 15.76 2.18 -4.88
N SER A 107 14.55 2.03 -5.43
CA SER A 107 14.28 0.93 -6.35
C SER A 107 15.06 1.11 -7.65
N VAL A 108 15.73 0.06 -8.09
CA VAL A 108 16.55 0.04 -9.31
C VAL A 108 15.80 -0.46 -10.54
N GLU A 109 14.70 -1.18 -10.34
CA GLU A 109 13.94 -1.80 -11.43
C GLU A 109 12.46 -1.87 -11.07
N THR A 110 11.60 -1.46 -12.01
CA THR A 110 10.15 -1.58 -11.91
C THR A 110 9.65 -2.51 -13.00
N ASN A 111 8.73 -3.43 -12.69
CA ASN A 111 8.14 -4.34 -13.66
C ASN A 111 6.67 -4.60 -13.36
N PHE A 112 5.87 -4.73 -14.42
CA PHE A 112 4.47 -5.12 -14.38
C PHE A 112 4.27 -6.53 -14.95
N ARG A 113 3.47 -7.35 -14.26
CA ARG A 113 3.14 -8.71 -14.72
C ARG A 113 1.68 -9.05 -14.49
N ALA A 114 0.97 -9.43 -15.55
CA ALA A 114 -0.39 -9.97 -15.43
C ALA A 114 -0.38 -11.35 -14.77
N ASN A 115 -1.36 -11.63 -13.91
CA ASN A 115 -1.63 -12.97 -13.41
C ASN A 115 -2.82 -13.60 -14.14
N LYS A 116 -3.06 -14.89 -13.89
CA LYS A 116 -4.16 -15.65 -14.53
C LYS A 116 -5.58 -15.19 -14.13
N PHE A 117 -5.69 -14.29 -13.17
CA PHE A 117 -6.95 -13.79 -12.62
C PHE A 117 -7.22 -12.35 -13.05
N GLY A 118 -6.57 -11.85 -14.11
CA GLY A 118 -6.75 -10.47 -14.59
C GLY A 118 -6.19 -9.38 -13.66
N ASN A 119 -5.37 -9.73 -12.67
CA ASN A 119 -4.69 -8.73 -11.83
C ASN A 119 -3.26 -8.49 -12.31
N ILE A 120 -2.69 -7.37 -11.89
CA ILE A 120 -1.35 -6.92 -12.27
C ILE A 120 -0.46 -6.89 -11.03
N PHE A 121 0.67 -7.56 -11.08
CA PHE A 121 1.76 -7.35 -10.14
C PHE A 121 2.57 -6.13 -10.58
N LEU A 122 2.65 -5.10 -9.75
CA LEU A 122 3.66 -4.03 -9.84
C LEU A 122 4.79 -4.40 -8.88
N THR A 123 5.98 -4.70 -9.41
CA THR A 123 7.14 -5.09 -8.61
C THR A 123 8.21 -4.00 -8.71
N LEU A 124 8.62 -3.49 -7.55
CA LEU A 124 9.70 -2.54 -7.34
C LEU A 124 10.86 -3.29 -6.67
N LYS A 125 11.98 -3.42 -7.38
CA LYS A 125 13.16 -4.16 -6.93
C LYS A 125 14.25 -3.19 -6.50
N PHE A 126 15.01 -3.57 -5.49
CA PHE A 126 16.12 -2.84 -4.89
C PHE A 126 17.41 -3.65 -5.12
N SER A 127 18.58 -2.98 -5.11
CA SER A 127 19.86 -3.69 -5.28
C SER A 127 20.09 -4.68 -4.14
N THR A 128 20.82 -5.76 -4.41
CA THR A 128 21.23 -6.74 -3.39
C THR A 128 22.14 -6.13 -2.32
N GLN A 129 22.89 -5.08 -2.67
CA GLN A 129 23.73 -4.32 -1.75
C GLN A 129 22.92 -3.30 -0.92
N ASP A 130 21.71 -2.97 -1.36
CA ASP A 130 20.80 -2.02 -0.70
C ASP A 130 19.88 -2.75 0.28
N THR A 131 20.49 -3.35 1.31
CA THR A 131 19.74 -3.80 2.49
C THR A 131 18.94 -2.63 3.05
N ILE A 132 17.61 -2.68 3.00
CA ILE A 132 16.80 -1.64 3.66
C ILE A 132 16.87 -1.88 5.16
N ASN A 133 17.67 -1.05 5.83
CA ASN A 133 17.73 -0.99 7.27
C ASN A 133 16.63 -0.06 7.76
N ILE A 134 15.81 -0.58 8.67
CA ILE A 134 14.74 0.17 9.30
C ILE A 134 15.10 0.31 10.76
N ILE A 135 15.42 1.53 11.16
CA ILE A 135 15.52 1.92 12.55
C ILE A 135 14.10 2.14 13.03
N SER A 136 13.62 1.25 13.90
CA SER A 136 12.27 1.35 14.48
C SER A 136 12.34 1.60 15.98
N GLN A 137 11.45 2.45 16.47
CA GLN A 137 11.23 2.70 17.89
C GLN A 137 9.74 2.46 18.22
N LEU A 138 9.46 1.84 19.36
CA LEU A 138 8.09 1.80 19.88
C LEU A 138 7.68 3.22 20.26
N ASN A 139 6.45 3.60 19.90
CA ASN A 139 5.92 4.88 20.33
C ASN A 139 5.53 4.81 21.82
N ASP A 140 5.83 5.87 22.59
CA ASP A 140 5.54 5.95 24.03
C ASP A 140 4.05 5.71 24.38
N PHE A 141 3.14 5.97 23.44
CA PHE A 141 1.70 5.83 23.59
C PHE A 141 1.14 4.51 23.03
N SER A 142 1.98 3.49 22.77
CA SER A 142 1.59 2.21 22.13
C SER A 142 0.86 1.22 23.04
N CYS A 143 0.62 1.56 24.29
CA CYS A 143 0.01 0.68 25.27
C CYS A 143 -0.61 1.57 26.37
N VAL A 144 -1.73 1.13 26.96
CA VAL A 144 -2.35 1.81 28.12
C VAL A 144 -1.37 1.86 29.31
N HIS A 145 -0.27 1.10 29.25
CA HIS A 145 0.88 1.21 30.13
C HIS A 145 2.11 1.56 29.29
N SER A 146 2.78 2.65 29.64
CA SER A 146 4.04 3.09 29.03
C SER A 146 5.09 1.96 29.07
N THR A 147 5.18 1.15 28.02
CA THR A 147 6.33 0.28 27.80
C THR A 147 7.30 1.07 26.93
N SER A 148 8.15 1.83 27.60
CA SER A 148 9.24 2.59 27.00
C SER A 148 10.36 1.62 26.58
N ASP A 149 10.14 0.83 25.52
CA ASP A 149 11.28 0.31 24.78
C ASP A 149 11.77 1.45 23.86
N SER A 150 12.55 2.36 24.43
CA SER A 150 13.17 3.48 23.73
C SER A 150 14.40 3.05 22.93
N THR A 151 14.70 1.75 22.90
CA THR A 151 15.90 1.23 22.27
C THR A 151 15.73 1.21 20.76
N THR A 152 16.74 1.69 20.04
CA THR A 152 16.75 1.63 18.58
C THR A 152 16.83 0.17 18.13
N HIS A 153 15.78 -0.33 17.49
CA HIS A 153 15.79 -1.66 16.88
C HIS A 153 16.15 -1.54 15.40
N ILE A 154 17.29 -2.13 15.03
CA ILE A 154 17.69 -2.28 13.64
C ILE A 154 17.01 -3.52 13.09
N VAL A 155 16.16 -3.31 12.10
CA VAL A 155 15.53 -4.38 11.33
C VAL A 155 16.14 -4.37 9.95
N GLN A 156 16.79 -5.47 9.56
CA GLN A 156 17.45 -5.58 8.27
C GLN A 156 16.66 -6.49 7.35
N TRP A 157 16.66 -6.19 6.06
CA TRP A 157 16.00 -7.00 5.07
C TRP A 157 17.00 -7.93 4.37
N SER A 158 16.94 -9.24 4.66
CA SER A 158 17.76 -10.25 3.97
C SER A 158 16.89 -11.15 3.08
N GLY A 159 17.12 -11.16 1.77
CA GLY A 159 16.42 -12.01 0.78
C GLY A 159 16.41 -11.39 -0.63
N ASP A 160 15.52 -11.86 -1.51
CA ASP A 160 15.24 -11.12 -2.75
C ASP A 160 14.75 -9.71 -2.35
N ASN A 161 15.32 -8.62 -2.86
CA ASN A 161 14.98 -7.28 -2.39
C ASN A 161 13.89 -6.65 -3.27
N TYR A 162 12.63 -7.05 -3.12
CA TYR A 162 11.53 -6.42 -3.86
C TYR A 162 10.25 -6.21 -3.04
N ILE A 163 9.52 -5.14 -3.37
CA ILE A 163 8.16 -4.89 -2.95
C ILE A 163 7.26 -5.09 -4.16
N SER A 164 6.28 -5.97 -4.04
CA SER A 164 5.30 -6.24 -5.10
C SER A 164 3.89 -5.92 -4.63
N PHE A 165 3.16 -5.15 -5.42
CA PHE A 165 1.75 -4.82 -5.19
C PHE A 165 0.88 -5.60 -6.16
N LEU A 166 -0.15 -6.26 -5.64
CA LEU A 166 -1.20 -6.84 -6.46
C LEU A 166 -2.24 -5.77 -6.73
N LEU A 167 -2.41 -5.38 -7.99
CA LEU A 167 -3.31 -4.35 -8.46
C LEU A 167 -4.46 -4.99 -9.27
N ASN A 168 -5.69 -4.59 -8.97
CA ASN A 168 -6.86 -4.94 -9.77
C ASN A 168 -7.19 -3.77 -10.71
N PRO A 169 -7.02 -3.92 -12.03
CA PRO A 169 -7.38 -2.88 -12.98
C PRO A 169 -8.89 -2.81 -13.18
N ILE A 170 -9.44 -1.62 -13.03
CA ILE A 170 -10.86 -1.32 -13.20
C ILE A 170 -10.98 -0.30 -14.33
N LYS A 171 -11.65 -0.68 -15.41
CA LYS A 171 -11.90 0.20 -16.55
C LYS A 171 -13.17 0.99 -16.28
N THR A 172 -13.08 2.30 -16.45
CA THR A 172 -14.23 3.23 -16.51
C THR A 172 -14.41 3.69 -17.96
N ALA A 173 -15.40 4.55 -18.23
CA ALA A 173 -15.68 5.04 -19.58
C ALA A 173 -14.44 5.61 -20.29
N ASP A 174 -13.63 6.42 -19.58
CA ASP A 174 -12.49 7.14 -20.18
C ASP A 174 -11.13 6.86 -19.51
N THR A 175 -11.13 6.16 -18.36
CA THR A 175 -9.91 5.97 -17.56
C THR A 175 -9.78 4.53 -17.05
N ILE A 176 -8.56 4.14 -16.71
CA ILE A 176 -8.24 2.94 -15.95
C ILE A 176 -7.86 3.36 -14.54
N GLN A 177 -8.45 2.71 -13.54
CA GLN A 177 -8.07 2.83 -12.13
C GLN A 177 -7.38 1.54 -11.69
N LEU A 178 -6.37 1.65 -10.83
CA LEU A 178 -5.64 0.49 -10.29
C LEU A 178 -5.96 0.37 -8.80
N LYS A 179 -6.69 -0.66 -8.39
CA LYS A 179 -6.99 -0.87 -6.96
C LYS A 179 -5.98 -1.81 -6.32
N VAL A 180 -5.31 -1.38 -5.26
CA VAL A 180 -4.40 -2.25 -4.50
C VAL A 180 -5.19 -3.33 -3.75
N GLN A 181 -4.88 -4.59 -4.00
CA GLN A 181 -5.47 -5.77 -3.37
C GLN A 181 -4.55 -6.38 -2.30
N GLY A 182 -3.24 -6.28 -2.52
CA GLY A 182 -2.24 -6.88 -1.63
C GLY A 182 -0.85 -6.30 -1.84
N ILE A 183 0.01 -6.60 -0.87
CA ILE A 183 1.43 -6.27 -0.90
C ILE A 183 2.22 -7.52 -0.49
N THR A 184 3.31 -7.76 -1.20
CA THR A 184 4.31 -8.77 -0.90
C THR A 184 5.65 -8.06 -0.75
N ILE A 185 6.37 -8.39 0.31
CA ILE A 185 7.74 -7.93 0.54
C ILE A 185 8.56 -9.21 0.62
N SER A 186 9.41 -9.47 -0.37
CA SER A 186 10.17 -10.72 -0.51
C SER A 186 11.36 -10.73 0.43
N GLY A 187 11.64 -11.77 1.21
CA GLY A 187 12.72 -11.73 2.20
C GLY A 187 12.23 -11.42 3.61
N LYS A 188 13.13 -11.48 4.58
CA LYS A 188 12.79 -11.46 6.01
C LYS A 188 13.42 -10.27 6.70
N PHE A 189 12.64 -9.66 7.58
CA PHE A 189 13.05 -8.59 8.47
C PHE A 189 13.79 -9.18 9.68
N THR A 190 15.11 -9.31 9.61
CA THR A 190 15.90 -9.90 10.69
C THR A 190 16.27 -8.87 11.76
N ARG A 191 16.20 -9.28 13.02
CA ARG A 191 16.76 -8.54 14.18
C ARG A 191 17.90 -9.37 14.78
N LYS A 192 18.88 -8.70 15.37
CA LYS A 192 20.03 -9.36 16.02
C LYS A 192 19.68 -10.10 17.33
N ASP A 193 18.51 -9.88 17.93
CA ASP A 193 18.13 -10.33 19.29
C ASP A 193 16.83 -11.18 19.36
N GLN A 194 16.52 -11.95 18.32
CA GLN A 194 15.16 -12.38 17.99
C GLN A 194 14.60 -13.61 18.75
N LYS A 195 13.49 -13.49 19.51
CA LYS A 195 12.53 -14.62 19.76
C LYS A 195 11.01 -14.29 19.71
N PRO A 196 10.46 -13.14 20.20
CA PRO A 196 9.01 -12.88 20.07
C PRO A 196 8.61 -11.79 19.05
N ILE A 197 9.49 -10.82 18.82
CA ILE A 197 9.10 -9.52 18.27
C ILE A 197 8.93 -9.49 16.73
N HIS A 198 9.56 -10.44 16.04
CA HIS A 198 9.66 -10.47 14.57
C HIS A 198 8.31 -10.45 13.81
N LYS A 199 7.31 -11.16 14.32
CA LYS A 199 6.07 -11.42 13.59
C LYS A 199 5.16 -10.19 13.49
N GLU A 200 5.16 -9.32 14.50
CA GLU A 200 4.28 -8.15 14.55
C GLU A 200 4.84 -6.97 13.76
N TYR A 201 6.16 -6.75 13.80
CA TYR A 201 6.84 -5.64 13.13
C TYR A 201 6.66 -5.71 11.60
N SER A 202 6.95 -6.88 11.05
CA SER A 202 6.82 -7.16 9.62
C SER A 202 5.38 -6.99 9.12
N LYS A 203 4.39 -7.32 9.96
CA LYS A 203 2.97 -7.24 9.62
C LYS A 203 2.48 -5.79 9.58
N ASN A 204 2.89 -4.98 10.56
CA ASN A 204 2.47 -3.58 10.64
C ASN A 204 3.07 -2.76 9.50
N LEU A 205 4.36 -2.91 9.21
CA LEU A 205 4.99 -2.19 8.10
C LEU A 205 4.33 -2.51 6.75
N ARG A 206 4.03 -3.79 6.47
CA ARG A 206 3.29 -4.18 5.25
C ARG A 206 1.92 -3.50 5.18
N LYS A 207 1.21 -3.41 6.31
CA LYS A 207 -0.10 -2.75 6.37
C LYS A 207 0.02 -1.26 6.07
N ASP A 208 0.99 -0.58 6.67
CA ASP A 208 1.17 0.87 6.50
C ASP A 208 1.63 1.21 5.08
N LEU A 209 2.55 0.43 4.51
CA LEU A 209 2.95 0.57 3.11
C LEU A 209 1.76 0.34 2.17
N ARG A 210 1.00 -0.74 2.37
CA ARG A 210 -0.20 -1.00 1.57
C ARG A 210 -1.17 0.17 1.61
N GLN A 211 -1.45 0.71 2.80
CA GLN A 211 -2.37 1.84 2.97
C GLN A 211 -1.87 3.11 2.26
N ALA A 212 -0.56 3.38 2.31
CA ALA A 212 0.01 4.53 1.62
C ALA A 212 -0.15 4.43 0.10
N PHE A 213 0.09 3.24 -0.47
CA PHE A 213 -0.13 2.98 -1.89
C PHE A 213 -1.62 2.95 -2.27
N GLU A 214 -2.49 2.38 -1.44
CA GLU A 214 -3.95 2.46 -1.62
C GLU A 214 -4.42 3.91 -1.75
N THR A 215 -3.90 4.79 -0.90
CA THR A 215 -4.20 6.23 -0.93
C THR A 215 -3.76 6.85 -2.26
N PHE A 216 -2.51 6.63 -2.66
CA PHE A 216 -1.99 7.12 -3.95
C PHE A 216 -2.85 6.64 -5.12
N PHE A 217 -3.12 5.35 -5.19
CA PHE A 217 -3.86 4.76 -6.30
C PHE A 217 -5.35 5.13 -6.32
N SER A 218 -5.94 5.49 -5.17
CA SER A 218 -7.31 6.01 -5.13
C SER A 218 -7.44 7.42 -5.72
N GLN A 219 -6.33 8.17 -5.74
CA GLN A 219 -6.24 9.52 -6.30
C GLN A 219 -5.69 9.52 -7.73
N ALA A 220 -5.19 8.37 -8.21
CA ALA A 220 -4.60 8.21 -9.53
C ALA A 220 -5.59 7.54 -10.49
N SER A 221 -5.77 8.14 -11.65
CA SER A 221 -6.46 7.54 -12.79
C SER A 221 -5.54 7.60 -14.00
N PHE A 222 -5.75 6.70 -14.96
CA PHE A 222 -4.89 6.57 -16.13
C PHE A 222 -5.71 6.68 -17.39
N LYS A 223 -5.48 7.70 -18.21
CA LYS A 223 -6.11 7.81 -19.53
C LYS A 223 -5.25 7.14 -20.59
N LEU A 224 -5.88 6.26 -21.38
CA LEU A 224 -5.33 5.79 -22.65
C LEU A 224 -5.56 6.87 -23.70
N LYS A 225 -4.51 7.61 -24.07
CA LYS A 225 -4.57 8.51 -25.22
C LYS A 225 -4.34 7.74 -26.51
N ASN A 226 -4.92 8.23 -27.61
CA ASN A 226 -4.65 7.79 -28.97
C ASN A 226 -3.12 7.67 -29.13
N ASN A 227 -2.62 6.47 -29.47
CA ASN A 227 -1.21 6.03 -29.48
C ASN A 227 -0.72 5.21 -28.27
N ASN A 228 -1.61 4.61 -27.46
CA ASN A 228 -1.25 3.75 -26.32
C ASN A 228 -0.37 4.44 -25.26
N ASN A 229 -0.45 5.77 -25.17
CA ASN A 229 0.23 6.50 -24.10
C ASN A 229 -0.68 6.52 -22.86
N LEU A 230 -0.20 5.94 -21.78
CA LEU A 230 -0.87 5.93 -20.49
C LEU A 230 -0.47 7.18 -19.71
N VAL A 231 -1.37 8.16 -19.62
CA VAL A 231 -1.10 9.40 -18.88
C VAL A 231 -1.70 9.29 -17.48
N LEU A 232 -0.87 9.49 -16.47
CA LEU A 232 -1.31 9.64 -15.08
C LEU A 232 -2.11 10.94 -14.94
N GLU A 233 -3.38 10.84 -14.61
CA GLU A 233 -4.22 11.94 -14.17
C GLU A 233 -4.49 11.78 -12.67
N LYS A 234 -3.94 12.70 -11.87
CA LYS A 234 -4.31 12.80 -10.45
C LYS A 234 -5.61 13.58 -10.33
N ALA A 235 -6.55 13.05 -9.57
CA ALA A 235 -7.63 13.88 -9.04
C ALA A 235 -6.99 14.90 -8.10
N MET A 236 -7.09 16.19 -8.45
CA MET A 236 -6.68 17.29 -7.56
C MET A 236 -7.62 17.39 -6.36
#